data_AF-A0A8S1Y6G9-F1
#
_entry.id   AF-A0A8S1Y6G9-F1
#
_cell.length_a   1.000
_cell.length_b   1.000
_cell.length_c   1.000
_cell.angle_alpha   90.00
_cell.angle_beta   90.00
_cell.angle_gamma   90.00
#
_symmetry.space_group_name_H-M   'P 1'
#
loop_
_entity.id
_entity.type
_entity.pdbx_description
1 polymer ?
#
loop_
_entity_poly.entity_id
_entity_poly.type
_entity_poly.pdbx_seq_one_letter_code
_entity_poly.pdbx_strand_id
1 'polypeptide(L)'
;MFNLEQNQVESSRLISVDCIHNNDPIKYTSLQDANLRWKNKNQDKFREQSIISYLKEIREQNNKILSELIENLNSEQQSIQQVLQNQLDQTDIYGFNLKQIEEVTLIYVNKINQKCCLIYNLIQNKKIKLDIIQSLMIQMNGYYDNYGKGVYFIEQEGRCFNHDQQDKNNSCIPFKFTFNDIVIVEVDIQNNYIKWIKQSTNELYKLNINTSQDLYSCVNLHYYSKVEILSEFNE
;
A
#
# COMPACT_ATOMS: atom_id res chain seq x y z
N MET A 1 106.19 58.05 -24.16
CA MET A 1 105.92 59.16 -23.22
C MET A 1 105.12 60.20 -23.99
N PHE A 2 103.80 60.17 -23.86
CA PHE A 2 102.90 61.22 -24.33
C PHE A 2 101.79 61.35 -23.30
N ASN A 3 101.81 62.49 -22.60
CA ASN A 3 100.70 63.00 -21.82
C ASN A 3 99.56 63.36 -22.76
N LEU A 4 98.36 62.86 -22.48
CA LEU A 4 97.12 63.48 -22.95
C LEU A 4 96.12 63.49 -21.79
N GLU A 5 95.45 64.63 -21.72
CA GLU A 5 94.84 65.25 -20.55
C GLU A 5 93.49 64.64 -20.16
N GLN A 6 93.17 64.82 -18.87
CA GLN A 6 91.83 64.66 -18.33
C GLN A 6 90.90 65.72 -18.93
N ASN A 7 89.98 65.31 -19.81
CA ASN A 7 88.65 65.91 -19.93
C ASN A 7 87.81 65.10 -20.91
N GLN A 8 86.93 64.26 -20.37
CA GLN A 8 85.56 63.96 -20.83
C GLN A 8 85.12 62.64 -20.20
N VAL A 9 84.57 62.77 -18.99
CA VAL A 9 83.61 61.81 -18.48
C VAL A 9 82.35 62.02 -19.30
N GLU A 10 81.97 61.07 -20.15
CA GLU A 10 80.56 60.72 -20.38
C GLU A 10 80.39 59.48 -21.26
N SER A 11 79.51 58.59 -20.78
CA SER A 11 79.08 57.32 -21.34
C SER A 11 80.08 56.16 -21.24
N SER A 12 80.12 55.55 -20.05
CA SER A 12 80.41 54.12 -19.91
C SER A 12 79.44 53.33 -20.80
N ARG A 13 79.84 53.07 -22.04
CA ARG A 13 79.15 52.11 -22.90
C ARG A 13 79.52 50.72 -22.42
N LEU A 14 78.64 50.11 -21.64
CA LEU A 14 78.65 48.68 -21.38
C LEU A 14 78.61 47.97 -22.75
N ILE A 15 79.73 47.33 -23.11
CA ILE A 15 79.81 46.44 -24.26
C ILE A 15 79.56 45.03 -23.72
N SER A 16 78.40 44.46 -24.06
CA SER A 16 78.18 43.02 -23.91
C SER A 16 78.90 42.32 -25.06
N VAL A 17 79.96 41.58 -24.76
CA VAL A 17 80.67 40.75 -25.74
C VAL A 17 80.20 39.31 -25.53
N ASP A 18 79.34 38.82 -26.42
CA ASP A 18 79.11 37.38 -26.55
C ASP A 18 80.34 36.78 -27.23
N CYS A 19 81.16 36.08 -26.46
CA CYS A 19 82.29 35.31 -26.99
C CYS A 19 81.74 34.07 -27.71
N ILE A 20 81.65 34.11 -29.04
CA ILE A 20 81.45 32.90 -29.86
C ILE A 20 82.71 32.68 -30.69
N HIS A 21 83.44 31.61 -30.32
CA HIS A 21 84.50 31.01 -31.12
C HIS A 21 83.94 30.53 -32.46
N ASN A 22 84.29 31.21 -33.55
CA ASN A 22 84.64 30.67 -34.88
C ASN A 22 84.54 31.77 -35.94
N ASN A 23 85.69 32.27 -36.40
CA ASN A 23 86.06 32.89 -37.70
C ASN A 23 85.07 33.67 -38.60
N ASP A 24 83.86 34.02 -38.18
CA ASP A 24 83.03 34.96 -38.93
C ASP A 24 83.42 36.40 -38.57
N PRO A 25 83.65 37.29 -39.55
CA PRO A 25 83.96 38.68 -39.27
C PRO A 25 82.80 39.32 -38.50
N ILE A 26 83.12 40.02 -37.42
CA ILE A 26 82.15 40.77 -36.62
C ILE A 26 81.44 41.75 -37.55
N LYS A 27 80.18 41.46 -37.88
CA LYS A 27 79.33 42.34 -38.68
C LYS A 27 78.80 43.44 -37.79
N TYR A 28 79.40 44.63 -37.88
CA TYR A 28 78.86 45.83 -37.26
C TYR A 28 77.57 46.22 -37.98
N THR A 29 76.49 46.38 -37.21
CA THR A 29 75.21 46.89 -37.70
C THR A 29 74.95 48.23 -37.05
N SER A 30 74.31 49.16 -37.78
CA SER A 30 73.91 50.43 -37.17
C SER A 30 72.85 50.19 -36.08
N LEU A 31 72.77 51.10 -35.10
CA LEU A 31 71.72 51.06 -34.06
C LEU A 31 70.31 51.14 -34.69
N GLN A 32 70.18 51.87 -35.81
CA GLN A 32 68.95 51.95 -36.59
C GLN A 32 68.56 50.58 -37.18
N ASP A 33 69.51 49.86 -37.77
CA ASP A 33 69.25 48.54 -38.36
C ASP A 33 68.97 47.48 -37.30
N ALA A 34 69.64 47.55 -36.14
CA ALA A 34 69.34 46.69 -35.00
C ALA A 34 67.91 46.93 -34.49
N ASN A 35 67.50 48.19 -34.36
CA ASN A 35 66.13 48.55 -33.96
C ASN A 35 65.09 48.15 -35.01
N LEU A 36 65.41 48.24 -36.30
CA LEU A 36 64.52 47.81 -37.38
C LEU A 36 64.34 46.29 -37.37
N ARG A 37 65.43 45.52 -37.19
CA ARG A 37 65.36 44.06 -37.04
C ARG A 37 64.56 43.66 -35.80
N TRP A 38 64.73 44.36 -34.68
CA TRP A 38 63.95 44.09 -33.47
C TRP A 38 62.47 44.43 -33.64
N LYS A 39 62.13 45.54 -34.31
CA LYS A 39 60.74 45.87 -34.69
C LYS A 39 60.11 44.81 -35.60
N ASN A 40 60.85 44.32 -36.60
CA ASN A 40 60.36 43.29 -37.51
C ASN A 40 60.21 41.93 -36.80
N LYS A 41 61.10 41.58 -35.86
CA LYS A 41 60.95 40.38 -35.02
C LYS A 41 59.73 40.47 -34.09
N ASN A 42 59.40 41.68 -33.63
CA ASN A 42 58.23 41.95 -32.79
C ASN A 42 56.92 42.14 -33.58
N GLN A 43 56.93 42.04 -34.91
CA GLN A 43 55.68 41.93 -35.71
C GLN A 43 54.96 40.59 -35.47
N ASP A 44 55.59 39.61 -34.81
CA ASP A 44 54.94 38.40 -34.29
C ASP A 44 53.86 38.68 -33.23
N LYS A 45 53.72 39.93 -32.72
CA LYS A 45 52.55 40.36 -31.93
C LYS A 45 51.21 40.17 -32.66
N PHE A 46 51.19 40.17 -33.99
CA PHE A 46 49.97 39.85 -34.75
C PHE A 46 49.57 38.37 -34.64
N ARG A 47 50.52 37.45 -34.44
CA ARG A 47 50.23 36.03 -34.17
C ARG A 47 49.69 35.82 -32.76
N GLU A 48 50.19 36.57 -31.78
CA GLU A 48 49.70 36.50 -30.39
C GLU A 48 48.22 36.93 -30.27
N GLN A 49 47.81 38.00 -30.98
CA GLN A 49 46.42 38.45 -30.97
C GLN A 49 45.46 37.40 -31.57
N SER A 50 45.89 36.70 -32.64
CA SER A 50 45.13 35.61 -33.25
C SER A 50 45.02 34.38 -32.35
N ILE A 51 46.03 34.09 -31.53
CA ILE A 51 45.98 32.97 -30.57
C ILE A 51 45.03 33.31 -29.42
N ILE A 52 45.06 34.56 -28.92
CA ILE A 52 44.17 35.01 -27.84
C ILE A 52 42.70 34.98 -28.27
N SER A 53 42.37 35.40 -29.50
CA SER A 53 40.99 35.32 -30.00
C SER A 53 40.51 33.87 -30.10
N TYR A 54 41.34 32.98 -30.63
CA TYR A 54 41.02 31.55 -30.73
C TYR A 54 40.80 30.89 -29.35
N LEU A 55 41.63 31.21 -28.37
CA LEU A 55 41.45 30.71 -27.00
C LEU A 55 40.19 31.24 -26.32
N LYS A 56 39.76 32.47 -26.63
CA LYS A 56 38.48 33.02 -26.17
C LYS A 56 37.29 32.26 -26.76
N GLU A 57 37.33 31.98 -28.06
CA GLU A 57 36.29 31.18 -28.73
C GLU A 57 36.18 29.77 -28.13
N ILE A 58 37.32 29.09 -27.91
CA ILE A 58 37.33 27.78 -27.24
C ILE A 58 36.71 27.88 -25.84
N ARG A 59 37.07 28.92 -25.07
CA ARG A 59 36.52 29.12 -23.73
C ARG A 59 35.01 29.33 -23.76
N GLU A 60 34.50 30.12 -24.70
CA GLU A 60 33.07 30.37 -24.86
C GLU A 60 32.32 29.10 -25.27
N GLN A 61 32.88 28.31 -26.21
CA GLN A 61 32.32 27.02 -26.59
C GLN A 61 32.28 26.04 -25.41
N ASN A 62 33.37 25.94 -24.65
CA ASN A 62 33.42 25.08 -23.47
C ASN A 62 32.42 25.51 -22.40
N ASN A 63 32.27 26.82 -22.17
CA ASN A 63 31.28 27.33 -21.23
C ASN A 63 29.86 26.99 -21.70
N LYS A 64 29.58 27.10 -23.00
CA LYS A 64 28.27 26.73 -23.56
C LYS A 64 27.98 25.24 -23.37
N ILE A 65 28.94 24.37 -23.68
CA ILE A 65 28.82 22.92 -23.49
C ILE A 65 28.60 22.59 -22.00
N LEU A 66 29.33 23.25 -21.09
CA LEU A 66 29.15 23.06 -19.65
C LEU A 66 27.76 23.47 -19.19
N SER A 67 27.22 24.59 -19.68
CA SER A 67 25.86 25.02 -19.37
C SER A 67 24.81 24.02 -19.85
N GLU A 68 24.93 23.52 -21.08
CA GLU A 68 24.03 22.50 -21.63
C GLU A 68 24.10 21.20 -20.82
N LEU A 69 25.29 20.78 -20.39
CA LEU A 69 25.46 19.60 -19.54
C LEU A 69 24.82 19.77 -18.15
N ILE A 70 24.93 20.96 -17.55
CA ILE A 70 24.31 21.25 -16.25
C ILE A 70 22.79 21.24 -16.37
N GLU A 71 22.22 21.83 -17.42
CA GLU A 71 20.77 21.81 -17.66
C GLU A 71 20.26 20.37 -17.85
N ASN A 72 20.96 19.58 -18.65
CA ASN A 72 20.61 18.16 -18.86
C ASN A 72 20.65 17.37 -17.55
N LEU A 73 21.73 17.50 -16.76
CA LEU A 73 21.86 16.83 -15.46
C LEU A 73 20.73 17.22 -14.50
N ASN A 74 20.37 18.50 -14.43
CA ASN A 74 19.28 18.96 -13.59
C ASN A 74 17.92 18.38 -14.03
N SER A 75 17.68 18.31 -15.34
CA SER A 75 16.44 17.74 -15.88
C SER A 75 16.32 16.23 -15.58
N GLU A 76 17.42 15.48 -15.71
CA GLU A 76 17.46 14.05 -15.37
C GLU A 76 17.25 13.82 -13.88
N GLN A 77 17.88 14.63 -13.01
CA GLN A 77 17.68 14.55 -11.56
C GLN A 77 16.21 14.77 -11.16
N GLN A 78 15.53 15.74 -11.79
CA GLN A 78 14.10 15.97 -11.55
C GLN A 78 13.25 14.77 -11.98
N SER A 79 13.55 14.17 -13.14
CA SER A 79 12.84 12.98 -13.62
C SER A 79 13.00 11.79 -12.65
N ILE A 80 14.22 11.55 -12.16
CA ILE A 80 14.51 10.49 -11.17
C ILE A 80 13.73 10.72 -9.88
N GLN A 81 13.72 11.96 -9.36
CA GLN A 81 12.96 12.30 -8.16
C GLN A 81 11.46 12.02 -8.33
N GLN A 82 10.90 12.36 -9.49
CA GLN A 82 9.49 12.11 -9.77
C GLN A 82 9.16 10.61 -9.84
N VAL A 83 10.04 9.80 -10.45
CA VAL A 83 9.86 8.33 -10.50
C VAL A 83 9.92 7.72 -9.09
N LEU A 84 10.87 8.15 -8.27
CA LEU A 84 10.99 7.68 -6.88
C LEU A 84 9.76 8.03 -6.04
N GLN A 85 9.25 9.26 -6.17
CA GLN A 85 8.03 9.67 -5.46
C GLN A 85 6.83 8.79 -5.86
N ASN A 86 6.65 8.54 -7.15
CA ASN A 86 5.56 7.68 -7.63
C ASN A 86 5.67 6.23 -7.11
N GLN A 87 6.88 5.70 -6.93
CA GLN A 87 7.08 4.36 -6.37
C GLN A 87 6.78 4.28 -4.87
N LEU A 88 7.12 5.32 -4.11
CA LEU A 88 6.76 5.43 -2.69
C LEU A 88 5.24 5.48 -2.51
N ASP A 89 4.55 6.32 -3.28
CA ASP A 89 3.10 6.46 -3.23
C ASP A 89 2.37 5.14 -3.54
N GLN A 90 2.88 4.33 -4.49
CA GLN A 90 2.34 3.01 -4.78
C GLN A 90 2.52 2.03 -3.61
N THR A 91 3.66 2.08 -2.92
CA THR A 91 3.95 1.18 -1.79
C THR A 91 3.00 1.44 -0.62
N ASP A 92 2.67 2.71 -0.35
CA ASP A 92 1.71 3.09 0.68
C ASP A 92 0.28 2.65 0.34
N ILE A 93 -0.12 2.71 -0.93
CA ILE A 93 -1.42 2.19 -1.40
C ILE A 93 -1.54 0.69 -1.17
N TYR A 94 -0.49 -0.09 -1.47
CA TYR A 94 -0.50 -1.54 -1.20
C TYR A 94 -0.58 -1.84 0.30
N GLY A 95 0.16 -1.10 1.14
CA GLY A 95 0.12 -1.27 2.59
C GLY A 95 -1.26 -0.96 3.20
N PHE A 96 -1.93 0.09 2.71
CA PHE A 96 -3.28 0.45 3.15
C PHE A 96 -4.32 -0.61 2.75
N ASN A 97 -4.26 -1.10 1.51
CA ASN A 97 -5.15 -2.15 1.04
C ASN A 97 -4.99 -3.45 1.82
N LEU A 98 -3.76 -3.81 2.21
CA LEU A 98 -3.50 -5.02 2.99
C LEU A 98 -4.14 -4.96 4.38
N LYS A 99 -4.04 -3.81 5.08
CA LYS A 99 -4.70 -3.60 6.37
C LYS A 99 -6.23 -3.69 6.27
N GLN A 100 -6.83 -3.11 5.23
CA GLN A 100 -8.27 -3.22 5.01
C GLN A 100 -8.71 -4.67 4.76
N ILE A 101 -7.92 -5.44 4.01
CA ILE A 101 -8.18 -6.87 3.78
C ILE A 101 -8.09 -7.65 5.09
N GLU A 102 -7.10 -7.40 5.94
CA GLU A 102 -6.96 -8.03 7.25
C GLU A 102 -8.16 -7.71 8.17
N GLU A 103 -8.60 -6.44 8.21
CA GLU A 103 -9.78 -6.02 8.98
C GLU A 103 -11.07 -6.71 8.50
N VAL A 104 -11.30 -6.75 7.19
CA VAL A 104 -12.47 -7.43 6.61
C VAL A 104 -12.42 -8.93 6.88
N THR A 105 -11.23 -9.55 6.76
CA THR A 105 -11.03 -10.98 7.04
C THR A 105 -11.33 -11.30 8.49
N LEU A 106 -10.87 -10.46 9.43
CA LEU A 106 -11.15 -10.63 10.86
C LEU A 106 -12.66 -10.55 11.15
N ILE A 107 -13.37 -9.59 10.54
CA ILE A 107 -14.83 -9.48 10.66
C ILE A 107 -15.52 -10.75 10.13
N TYR A 108 -15.06 -11.27 8.99
CA TYR A 108 -15.65 -12.46 8.37
C TYR A 108 -15.40 -13.72 9.21
N VAL A 109 -14.18 -13.89 9.73
CA VAL A 109 -13.81 -14.99 10.63
C VAL A 109 -14.63 -14.92 11.92
N ASN A 110 -14.79 -13.74 12.51
CA ASN A 110 -15.62 -13.55 13.69
C ASN A 110 -17.09 -13.88 13.42
N LYS A 111 -17.62 -13.57 12.24
CA LYS A 111 -18.98 -14.00 11.83
C LYS A 111 -19.09 -15.52 11.64
N ILE A 112 -18.09 -16.16 11.06
CA ILE A 112 -18.08 -17.62 10.85
C ILE A 112 -17.92 -18.39 12.18
N ASN A 113 -17.22 -17.81 13.16
CA ASN A 113 -17.01 -18.41 14.48
C ASN A 113 -18.19 -18.22 15.45
N GLN A 114 -19.28 -17.55 15.05
CA GLN A 114 -20.41 -17.32 15.94
C GLN A 114 -21.12 -18.63 16.28
N LYS A 115 -21.00 -19.01 17.56
CA LYS A 115 -21.93 -19.93 18.20
C LYS A 115 -23.02 -19.10 18.84
N CYS A 116 -24.25 -19.21 18.33
CA CYS A 116 -25.39 -18.48 18.87
C CYS A 116 -26.21 -19.41 19.77
N CYS A 117 -26.38 -18.99 21.03
CA CYS A 117 -27.22 -19.68 22.01
C CYS A 117 -28.43 -18.80 22.35
N LEU A 118 -29.62 -19.36 22.18
CA LEU A 118 -30.88 -18.70 22.50
C LEU A 118 -31.59 -19.45 23.61
N ILE A 119 -32.03 -18.72 24.64
CA ILE A 119 -32.69 -19.30 25.80
C ILE A 119 -34.15 -18.82 25.82
N TYR A 120 -35.09 -19.77 25.74
CA TYR A 120 -36.52 -19.50 25.78
C TYR A 120 -37.14 -19.97 27.09
N ASN A 121 -37.92 -19.11 27.73
CA ASN A 121 -38.74 -19.37 28.90
C ASN A 121 -40.23 -19.33 28.52
N LEU A 122 -41.01 -20.35 28.89
CA LEU A 122 -42.40 -20.51 28.46
C LEU A 122 -43.37 -19.99 29.52
N ILE A 123 -44.06 -18.87 29.24
CA ILE A 123 -44.89 -18.12 30.21
C ILE A 123 -46.39 -18.46 30.14
N GLN A 124 -46.94 -18.95 29.02
CA GLN A 124 -48.37 -19.31 28.95
C GLN A 124 -48.67 -20.30 27.81
N ASN A 125 -49.56 -21.28 28.04
CA ASN A 125 -49.68 -22.48 27.19
C ASN A 125 -51.01 -22.57 26.41
N LYS A 126 -50.90 -22.87 25.11
CA LYS A 126 -51.74 -23.88 24.42
C LYS A 126 -50.97 -24.66 23.34
N LYS A 127 -50.13 -24.02 22.51
CA LYS A 127 -49.25 -24.69 21.52
C LYS A 127 -48.14 -23.74 21.08
N ILE A 128 -46.88 -24.15 21.20
CA ILE A 128 -45.70 -23.34 20.90
C ILE A 128 -44.73 -24.14 20.02
N LYS A 129 -44.08 -23.46 19.07
CA LYS A 129 -42.96 -24.00 18.30
C LYS A 129 -41.75 -23.07 18.42
N LEU A 130 -40.58 -23.68 18.63
CA LEU A 130 -39.30 -22.99 18.71
C LEU A 130 -38.52 -23.27 17.44
N ASP A 131 -38.29 -22.22 16.67
CA ASP A 131 -38.03 -22.32 15.24
C ASP A 131 -36.75 -21.52 14.87
N ILE A 132 -36.05 -21.98 13.82
CA ILE A 132 -35.04 -21.20 13.11
C ILE A 132 -35.39 -21.20 11.62
N ILE A 133 -35.35 -20.02 11.00
CA ILE A 133 -35.82 -19.76 9.62
C ILE A 133 -34.66 -19.34 8.74
N GLN A 134 -34.68 -19.79 7.49
CA GLN A 134 -33.89 -19.17 6.42
C GLN A 134 -34.42 -17.79 6.05
N SER A 135 -33.52 -16.86 5.70
CA SER A 135 -33.85 -15.46 5.34
C SER A 135 -34.93 -15.31 4.26
N LEU A 136 -34.92 -16.23 3.28
CA LEU A 136 -35.84 -16.22 2.14
C LEU A 136 -37.31 -16.37 2.58
N MET A 137 -37.56 -17.05 3.70
CA MET A 137 -38.91 -17.30 4.21
C MET A 137 -39.51 -16.12 4.97
N ILE A 138 -38.68 -15.26 5.56
CA ILE A 138 -39.13 -14.04 6.25
C ILE A 138 -39.82 -13.10 5.24
N GLN A 139 -39.34 -13.06 3.99
CA GLN A 139 -39.86 -12.17 2.95
C GLN A 139 -41.20 -12.65 2.35
N MET A 140 -41.54 -13.94 2.46
CA MET A 140 -42.65 -14.51 1.70
C MET A 140 -44.03 -14.48 2.40
N ASN A 141 -44.15 -14.03 3.66
CA ASN A 141 -45.40 -14.05 4.44
C ASN A 141 -46.15 -15.42 4.46
N GLY A 142 -45.52 -16.50 3.98
CA GLY A 142 -46.13 -17.80 3.71
C GLY A 142 -45.99 -18.80 4.85
N TYR A 143 -45.95 -18.30 6.09
CA TYR A 143 -45.57 -19.06 7.28
C TYR A 143 -46.57 -20.18 7.66
N TYR A 144 -47.82 -20.07 7.23
CA TYR A 144 -48.91 -20.89 7.76
C TYR A 144 -49.08 -22.26 7.08
N ASP A 145 -48.68 -22.43 5.82
CA ASP A 145 -48.98 -23.66 5.05
C ASP A 145 -47.76 -24.52 4.68
N ASN A 146 -46.55 -24.10 5.06
CA ASN A 146 -45.30 -24.72 4.61
C ASN A 146 -44.53 -25.41 5.76
N TYR A 147 -45.16 -26.38 6.42
CA TYR A 147 -44.50 -27.24 7.42
C TYR A 147 -43.21 -27.86 6.86
N GLY A 148 -42.05 -27.47 7.41
CA GLY A 148 -40.76 -28.04 7.04
C GLY A 148 -40.18 -27.58 5.70
N LYS A 149 -40.63 -26.47 5.12
CA LYS A 149 -39.87 -25.78 4.06
C LYS A 149 -39.15 -24.61 4.72
N GLY A 150 -37.85 -24.45 4.52
CA GLY A 150 -37.06 -23.31 5.01
C GLY A 150 -36.99 -23.09 6.53
N VAL A 151 -37.46 -24.05 7.34
CA VAL A 151 -37.49 -23.94 8.81
C VAL A 151 -36.99 -25.23 9.48
N TYR A 152 -36.31 -25.06 10.61
CA TYR A 152 -35.92 -26.12 11.52
C TYR A 152 -36.56 -25.85 12.88
N PHE A 153 -37.40 -26.76 13.37
CA PHE A 153 -38.10 -26.52 14.63
C PHE A 153 -38.50 -27.75 15.41
N ILE A 154 -38.76 -27.54 16.70
CA ILE A 154 -39.44 -28.50 17.58
C ILE A 154 -40.77 -27.93 18.07
N GLU A 155 -41.81 -28.76 18.07
CA GLU A 155 -43.09 -28.47 18.71
C GLU A 155 -43.11 -28.95 20.14
N GLN A 156 -43.95 -28.31 20.96
CA GLN A 156 -44.20 -28.66 22.36
C GLN A 156 -44.41 -30.17 22.63
N GLU A 157 -45.12 -30.87 21.74
CA GLU A 157 -45.39 -32.31 21.86
C GLU A 157 -44.20 -33.21 21.49
N GLY A 158 -43.03 -32.63 21.25
CA GLY A 158 -41.85 -33.36 20.81
C GLY A 158 -41.99 -33.85 19.37
N ARG A 159 -42.55 -33.03 18.48
CA ARG A 159 -42.40 -33.25 17.03
C ARG A 159 -41.28 -32.38 16.51
N CYS A 160 -40.47 -32.87 15.59
CA CYS A 160 -39.51 -32.03 14.89
C CYS A 160 -39.81 -31.93 13.40
N PHE A 161 -39.37 -30.82 12.81
CA PHE A 161 -39.43 -30.56 11.39
C PHE A 161 -38.05 -30.10 10.93
N ASN A 162 -37.57 -30.73 9.85
CA ASN A 162 -36.31 -30.43 9.20
C ASN A 162 -36.60 -30.01 7.75
N HIS A 163 -36.02 -28.88 7.35
CA HIS A 163 -36.06 -28.42 5.97
C HIS A 163 -35.43 -29.41 4.98
N ASP A 164 -34.27 -29.96 5.33
CA ASP A 164 -33.43 -30.77 4.45
C ASP A 164 -33.89 -32.24 4.40
N GLN A 165 -34.60 -32.71 5.43
CA GLN A 165 -34.99 -34.12 5.61
C GLN A 165 -36.49 -34.23 5.89
N GLN A 166 -37.31 -33.77 4.94
CA GLN A 166 -38.76 -33.72 5.10
C GLN A 166 -39.40 -35.10 5.29
N ASP A 167 -38.78 -36.14 4.74
CA ASP A 167 -39.15 -37.56 4.90
C ASP A 167 -39.07 -38.03 6.36
N LYS A 168 -38.26 -37.37 7.18
CA LYS A 168 -38.12 -37.66 8.61
C LYS A 168 -39.01 -36.81 9.50
N ASN A 169 -39.74 -35.85 8.94
CA ASN A 169 -40.67 -35.02 9.72
C ASN A 169 -41.70 -35.92 10.42
N ASN A 170 -42.02 -35.61 11.68
CA ASN A 170 -42.89 -36.39 12.57
C ASN A 170 -42.40 -37.78 13.02
N SER A 171 -41.33 -38.33 12.44
CA SER A 171 -40.75 -39.62 12.90
C SER A 171 -39.78 -39.47 14.07
N CYS A 172 -39.29 -38.26 14.31
CA CYS A 172 -38.36 -37.99 15.39
C CYS A 172 -39.03 -37.25 16.56
N ILE A 173 -38.74 -37.76 17.76
CA ILE A 173 -39.25 -37.27 19.02
C ILE A 173 -38.05 -36.73 19.82
N PRO A 174 -37.81 -35.40 19.84
CA PRO A 174 -36.76 -34.77 20.64
C PRO A 174 -37.03 -35.01 22.12
N PHE A 175 -38.01 -34.29 22.65
CA PHE A 175 -38.50 -34.32 24.01
C PHE A 175 -39.75 -33.42 24.07
N LYS A 176 -40.60 -33.63 25.07
CA LYS A 176 -41.73 -32.75 25.33
C LYS A 176 -41.33 -31.63 26.26
N PHE A 177 -41.88 -30.45 26.03
CA PHE A 177 -41.71 -29.31 26.94
C PHE A 177 -43.07 -28.67 27.26
N THR A 178 -43.15 -27.96 28.37
CA THR A 178 -44.39 -27.34 28.85
C THR A 178 -44.12 -26.00 29.53
N PHE A 179 -45.16 -25.42 30.13
CA PHE A 179 -45.06 -24.17 30.88
C PHE A 179 -43.97 -24.25 31.95
N ASN A 180 -43.20 -23.17 32.12
CA ASN A 180 -42.01 -23.05 32.97
C ASN A 180 -40.81 -23.92 32.58
N ASP A 181 -40.86 -24.70 31.50
CA ASP A 181 -39.65 -25.30 30.97
C ASP A 181 -38.80 -24.22 30.28
N ILE A 182 -37.48 -24.34 30.45
CA ILE A 182 -36.49 -23.56 29.72
C ILE A 182 -35.89 -24.46 28.63
N VAL A 183 -35.97 -23.99 27.38
CA VAL A 183 -35.37 -24.66 26.22
C VAL A 183 -34.23 -23.80 25.71
N ILE A 184 -33.05 -24.40 25.66
CA ILE A 184 -31.84 -23.79 25.10
C ILE A 184 -31.70 -24.29 23.67
N VAL A 185 -31.54 -23.36 22.73
CA VAL A 185 -31.29 -23.65 21.32
C VAL A 185 -29.88 -23.19 21.00
N GLU A 186 -29.00 -24.15 20.70
CA GLU A 186 -27.64 -23.88 20.23
C GLU A 186 -27.58 -24.08 18.72
N VAL A 187 -27.03 -23.09 18.01
CA VAL A 187 -26.73 -23.17 16.58
C VAL A 187 -25.23 -23.12 16.38
N ASP A 188 -24.71 -24.10 15.67
CA ASP A 188 -23.31 -24.19 15.31
C ASP A 188 -23.19 -24.15 13.79
N ILE A 189 -22.83 -22.96 13.30
CA ILE A 189 -22.72 -22.67 11.88
C ILE A 189 -21.56 -23.43 11.24
N GLN A 190 -20.46 -23.63 11.98
CA GLN A 190 -19.27 -24.32 11.47
C GLN A 190 -19.52 -25.81 11.26
N ASN A 191 -20.17 -26.42 12.24
CA ASN A 191 -20.44 -27.85 12.26
C ASN A 191 -21.81 -28.20 11.69
N ASN A 192 -22.52 -27.23 11.11
CA ASN A 192 -23.78 -27.40 10.40
C ASN A 192 -24.86 -28.12 11.22
N TYR A 193 -25.07 -27.69 12.47
CA TYR A 193 -26.12 -28.28 13.29
C TYR A 193 -26.87 -27.27 14.15
N ILE A 194 -28.09 -27.68 14.51
CA ILE A 194 -28.91 -27.09 15.57
C ILE A 194 -29.12 -28.13 16.66
N LYS A 195 -29.09 -27.69 17.91
CA LYS A 195 -29.27 -28.54 19.08
C LYS A 195 -30.26 -27.88 20.03
N TRP A 196 -31.29 -28.61 20.44
CA TRP A 196 -32.21 -28.19 21.49
C TRP A 196 -31.89 -28.96 22.75
N ILE A 197 -31.90 -28.27 23.89
CA ILE A 197 -31.65 -28.84 25.21
C ILE A 197 -32.76 -28.38 26.14
N LYS A 198 -33.43 -29.33 26.79
CA LYS A 198 -34.36 -29.04 27.88
C LYS A 198 -33.59 -28.87 29.19
N GLN A 199 -33.56 -27.68 29.77
CA GLN A 199 -32.68 -27.39 30.91
C GLN A 199 -32.97 -28.27 32.13
N SER A 200 -34.24 -28.57 32.41
CA SER A 200 -34.66 -29.32 33.60
C SER A 200 -34.27 -30.79 33.58
N THR A 201 -34.22 -31.41 32.40
CA THR A 201 -33.94 -32.85 32.23
C THR A 201 -32.60 -33.14 31.56
N ASN A 202 -31.97 -32.11 30.98
CA ASN A 202 -30.80 -32.22 30.11
C ASN A 202 -31.00 -33.16 28.90
N GLU A 203 -32.27 -33.40 28.52
CA GLU A 203 -32.59 -34.09 27.28
C GLU A 203 -32.15 -33.22 26.10
N LEU A 204 -31.45 -33.83 25.16
CA LEU A 204 -30.87 -33.15 24.01
C LEU A 204 -31.37 -33.76 22.71
N TYR A 205 -31.58 -32.90 21.72
CA TYR A 205 -31.87 -33.32 20.36
C TYR A 205 -31.05 -32.49 19.38
N LYS A 206 -30.46 -33.17 18.40
CA LYS A 206 -29.56 -32.56 17.42
C LYS A 206 -30.03 -32.85 16.00
N LEU A 207 -30.08 -31.81 15.18
CA LEU A 207 -30.33 -31.90 13.74
C LEU A 207 -29.17 -31.29 12.98
N ASN A 208 -28.79 -31.94 11.87
CA ASN A 208 -27.92 -31.32 10.89
C ASN A 208 -28.76 -30.34 10.05
N ILE A 209 -28.20 -29.18 9.75
CA ILE A 209 -28.86 -28.09 9.02
C ILE A 209 -27.97 -27.58 7.90
N ASN A 210 -28.60 -27.11 6.83
CA ASN A 210 -27.91 -26.35 5.81
C ASN A 210 -27.74 -24.88 6.24
N THR A 211 -26.48 -24.46 6.42
CA THR A 211 -26.05 -23.11 6.83
C THR A 211 -25.62 -22.23 5.66
N SER A 212 -25.78 -22.68 4.40
CA SER A 212 -25.47 -21.88 3.22
C SER A 212 -26.36 -20.64 3.05
N GLN A 213 -27.41 -20.53 3.85
CA GLN A 213 -28.31 -19.38 3.91
C GLN A 213 -28.33 -18.82 5.33
N ASP A 214 -28.57 -17.50 5.45
CA ASP A 214 -28.71 -16.85 6.74
C ASP A 214 -29.87 -17.45 7.53
N LEU A 215 -29.61 -17.73 8.80
CA LEU A 215 -30.55 -18.32 9.74
C LEU A 215 -30.96 -17.30 10.80
N TYR A 216 -32.25 -17.23 11.09
CA TYR A 216 -32.83 -16.33 12.07
C TYR A 216 -33.62 -17.11 13.11
N SER A 217 -33.46 -16.71 14.37
CA SER A 217 -34.26 -17.23 15.45
C SER A 217 -35.70 -16.77 15.38
N CYS A 218 -36.62 -17.66 15.71
CA CYS A 218 -38.03 -17.29 15.78
C CYS A 218 -38.81 -18.23 16.68
N VAL A 219 -40.02 -17.80 17.01
CA VAL A 219 -40.96 -18.57 17.82
C VAL A 219 -42.31 -18.47 17.15
N ASN A 220 -42.93 -19.61 16.88
CA ASN A 220 -44.30 -19.66 16.40
C ASN A 220 -45.24 -19.91 17.58
N LEU A 221 -45.98 -18.86 17.94
CA LEU A 221 -46.96 -18.89 19.03
C LEU A 221 -48.34 -19.14 18.46
N HIS A 222 -49.03 -20.19 18.94
CA HIS A 222 -50.44 -20.39 18.64
C HIS A 222 -51.33 -19.91 19.80
N TYR A 223 -52.48 -19.34 19.46
CA TYR A 223 -53.49 -18.86 20.43
C TYR A 223 -52.91 -17.82 21.40
N TYR A 224 -53.20 -17.96 22.70
CA TYR A 224 -52.75 -17.07 23.77
C TYR A 224 -51.42 -17.50 24.40
N SER A 225 -50.58 -18.20 23.64
CA SER A 225 -49.30 -18.68 24.13
C SER A 225 -48.29 -17.54 24.30
N LYS A 226 -47.38 -17.65 25.28
CA LYS A 226 -46.35 -16.65 25.54
C LYS A 226 -45.00 -17.30 25.79
N VAL A 227 -43.97 -16.70 25.22
CA VAL A 227 -42.56 -17.05 25.40
C VAL A 227 -41.80 -15.78 25.74
N GLU A 228 -40.85 -15.90 26.66
CA GLU A 228 -39.84 -14.90 26.98
C GLU A 228 -38.49 -15.41 26.46
N ILE A 229 -37.73 -14.53 25.82
CA ILE A 229 -36.36 -14.81 25.39
C ILE A 229 -35.44 -14.26 26.49
N LEU A 230 -34.80 -15.15 27.23
CA LEU A 230 -34.01 -14.79 28.43
C LEU A 230 -32.65 -14.18 28.07
N SER A 231 -32.06 -14.59 26.96
CA SER A 231 -30.76 -14.09 26.50
C SER A 231 -30.45 -14.55 25.08
N GLU A 232 -29.77 -13.70 24.31
CA GLU A 232 -29.04 -14.08 23.11
C GLU A 232 -27.54 -14.02 23.44
N PHE A 233 -26.85 -15.16 23.40
CA PHE A 233 -25.39 -15.21 23.58
C PHE A 233 -24.74 -15.45 22.22
N ASN A 234 -23.89 -14.51 21.81
CA ASN A 234 -22.90 -14.71 20.77
C ASN A 234 -21.56 -14.88 21.50
N GLU A 235 -21.06 -16.12 21.60
CA GLU A 235 -19.67 -16.36 22.00
C GLU A 235 -18.71 -16.09 20.83
#